data_AF-A0A428W8C4-F1
#
_entry.id   AF-A0A428W8C4-F1
#
_cell.length_a   1.000
_cell.length_b   1.000
_cell.length_c   1.000
_cell.angle_alpha   90.00
_cell.angle_beta   90.00
_cell.angle_gamma   90.00
#
_symmetry.space_group_name_H-M   'P 1'
#
loop_
_entity.id
_entity.type
_entity.pdbx_description
1 polymer ?
#
loop_
_entity_poly.entity_id
_entity_poly.type
_entity_poly.pdbx_seq_one_letter_code
_entity_poly.pdbx_strand_id
1 'polypeptide(L)' 'MNHQDAQDTMQRAGLYNLREVDGTGQGRMLVLDRNWVQTGQDPAPGTEVTPDTVITLTAVKYTDR' A
#
# COMPACT_ATOMS: atom_id res chain seq x y z
N MET A 1 -4.63 -6.67 -6.44
CA MET A 1 -5.24 -5.38 -6.78
C MET A 1 -4.16 -4.39 -7.18
N ASN A 2 -4.51 -3.32 -7.89
CA ASN A 2 -3.55 -2.24 -8.10
C ASN A 2 -3.36 -1.45 -6.79
N HIS A 3 -2.29 -0.65 -6.69
CA HIS A 3 -1.95 0.05 -5.45
C HIS A 3 -3.00 1.09 -5.03
N GLN A 4 -3.62 1.79 -5.99
CA GLN A 4 -4.72 2.73 -5.72
C GLN A 4 -5.89 2.04 -5.04
N ASP A 5 -6.32 0.88 -5.55
CA ASP A 5 -7.46 0.15 -4.98
C ASP A 5 -7.17 -0.30 -3.53
N ALA A 6 -5.90 -0.58 -3.20
CA ALA A 6 -5.48 -0.90 -1.84
C ALA A 6 -5.58 0.33 -0.92
N GLN A 7 -5.08 1.48 -1.35
CA GLN A 7 -5.23 2.74 -0.62
C GLN A 7 -6.71 3.11 -0.41
N ASP A 8 -7.53 3.05 -1.47
CA ASP A 8 -8.96 3.34 -1.41
C ASP A 8 -9.69 2.43 -0.43
N THR A 9 -9.26 1.16 -0.33
CA THR A 9 -9.82 0.19 0.62
C THR A 9 -9.53 0.57 2.06
N MET A 10 -8.29 0.97 2.35
CA MET A 10 -7.92 1.45 3.69
C MET A 10 -8.67 2.73 4.06
N GLN A 11 -8.76 3.69 3.13
CA GLN A 11 -9.46 4.95 3.35
C GLN A 11 -10.96 4.76 3.58
N ARG A 12 -11.62 3.86 2.83
CA ARG A 12 -13.02 3.50 3.09
C ARG A 12 -13.24 2.87 4.46
N ALA A 13 -12.22 2.20 5.01
CA ALA A 13 -12.24 1.67 6.37
C ALA A 13 -11.92 2.72 7.45
N GLY A 14 -11.69 3.98 7.07
CA GLY A 14 -11.35 5.08 7.98
C GLY A 14 -9.86 5.19 8.31
N LEU A 15 -9.01 4.39 7.66
CA LEU A 15 -7.55 4.44 7.84
C LEU A 15 -6.96 5.44 6.86
N TYR A 16 -6.20 6.41 7.37
CA TYR A 16 -5.67 7.52 6.57
C TYR A 16 -4.15 7.66 6.62
N ASN A 17 -3.49 7.08 7.63
CA ASN A 17 -2.05 7.20 7.80
C ASN A 17 -1.32 6.10 7.00
N LEU A 18 -1.26 6.28 5.67
CA LEU A 18 -0.69 5.29 4.75
C LEU A 18 0.75 5.65 4.40
N ARG A 19 1.63 4.65 4.44
CA ARG A 19 3.02 4.73 3.97
C ARG A 19 3.21 3.79 2.79
N GLU A 20 3.79 4.28 1.72
CA GLU A 20 4.01 3.50 0.50
C GLU A 20 5.47 3.06 0.39
N VAL A 21 5.70 1.82 -0.03
CA VAL A 21 7.04 1.24 -0.18
C VAL A 21 7.17 0.50 -1.50
N ASP A 22 8.23 0.82 -2.24
CA ASP A 22 8.69 0.02 -3.38
C ASP A 22 9.26 -1.32 -2.90
N GLY A 23 8.51 -2.40 -3.13
CA GLY A 23 8.84 -3.75 -2.70
C GLY A 23 10.07 -4.35 -3.37
N THR A 24 10.62 -3.71 -4.40
CA THR A 24 11.90 -4.12 -5.01
C THR A 24 13.12 -3.66 -4.22
N GLY A 25 12.94 -2.73 -3.26
CA GLY A 25 14.04 -2.10 -2.52
C GLY A 25 14.77 -0.99 -3.28
N GLN A 26 14.33 -0.64 -4.50
CA GLN A 26 14.93 0.43 -5.31
C GLN A 26 14.61 1.85 -4.81
N GLY A 27 13.68 1.99 -3.86
CA GLY A 27 13.32 3.29 -3.27
C GLY A 27 12.60 4.24 -4.23
N ARG A 28 11.94 3.71 -5.26
CA ARG A 28 11.18 4.54 -6.22
C ARG A 28 9.91 5.07 -5.54
N MET A 29 9.51 6.28 -5.93
CA MET A 29 8.20 6.83 -5.55
C MET A 29 7.10 6.22 -6.42
N LEU A 30 5.96 5.91 -5.81
CA LEU A 30 4.77 5.39 -6.49
C LEU A 30 3.95 6.57 -7.03
N VAL A 31 4.42 7.18 -8.13
CA VAL A 31 3.79 8.43 -8.64
C VAL A 31 2.46 8.18 -9.36
N LEU A 32 2.30 6.99 -9.95
CA LEU A 32 1.05 6.58 -10.60
C LEU A 32 0.66 5.20 -10.09
N ASP A 33 -0.06 5.17 -8.98
CA ASP A 33 -0.38 3.97 -8.19
C ASP A 33 -1.02 2.84 -8.99
N ARG A 34 -1.81 3.19 -10.01
CA ARG A 34 -2.42 2.20 -10.91
C ARG A 34 -1.42 1.41 -11.75
N ASN A 35 -0.16 1.87 -11.87
CA ASN A 35 0.93 1.13 -12.52
C ASN A 35 1.65 0.15 -11.58
N TRP A 36 1.21 0.07 -10.33
CA TRP A 36 1.82 -0.76 -9.29
C TRP A 36 0.83 -1.80 -8.80
N VAL A 37 1.34 -2.98 -8.48
CA VAL A 37 0.57 -4.08 -7.90
C VAL A 37 0.88 -4.17 -6.41
N GLN A 38 -0.17 -4.16 -5.59
CA GLN A 38 -0.03 -4.38 -4.15
C GLN A 38 0.47 -5.79 -3.89
N THR A 39 1.57 -5.93 -3.13
CA THR A 39 2.19 -7.22 -2.80
C THR A 39 2.22 -7.54 -1.32
N GLY A 40 2.08 -6.55 -0.43
CA GLY A 40 2.06 -6.79 1.01
C GLY A 40 1.59 -5.59 1.80
N GLN A 41 1.26 -5.81 3.08
CA GLN A 41 0.92 -4.74 4.01
C GLN A 41 1.44 -5.06 5.41
N ASP A 42 1.66 -4.02 6.20
CA ASP A 42 1.94 -4.10 7.63
C ASP A 42 1.20 -2.96 8.37
N PRO A 43 0.43 -3.25 9.44
CA PRO A 43 0.13 -4.55 10.02
C PRO A 43 -0.59 -5.54 9.07
N ALA A 44 -0.52 -6.82 9.41
CA ALA A 44 -1.09 -7.89 8.59
C ALA A 44 -2.62 -7.74 8.40
N PRO A 45 -3.19 -8.21 7.28
CA PRO A 45 -4.63 -8.13 7.03
C PRO A 45 -5.46 -8.71 8.19
N GLY A 46 -6.53 -8.01 8.56
CA GLY A 46 -7.41 -8.40 9.67
C GLY A 46 -6.93 -7.98 11.06
N THR A 47 -5.76 -7.34 11.17
CA THR A 47 -5.32 -6.73 12.42
C THR A 47 -6.22 -5.54 12.77
N GLU A 48 -6.75 -5.51 13.99
CA GLU A 48 -7.47 -4.34 14.50
C GLU A 48 -6.47 -3.22 14.85
N VAL A 49 -6.71 -2.03 14.31
CA VAL A 49 -5.84 -0.87 14.47
C VAL A 49 -6.67 0.39 14.67
N THR A 50 -6.09 1.38 15.32
CA THR A 50 -6.67 2.72 15.39
C THR A 50 -6.39 3.48 14.08
N PRO A 51 -7.25 4.46 13.69
CA PRO A 51 -7.09 5.20 12.44
C PRO A 51 -5.75 5.95 12.25
N ASP A 52 -5.08 6.30 13.35
CA ASP A 52 -3.78 6.97 13.39
C ASP A 52 -2.59 6.02 13.22
N THR A 53 -2.82 4.70 13.25
CA THR A 53 -1.77 3.70 13.03
C THR A 53 -1.21 3.84 11.61
N VAL A 54 0.12 3.88 11.48
CA VAL A 54 0.77 3.88 10.17
C VAL A 54 0.59 2.52 9.51
N ILE A 55 -0.08 2.49 8.37
CA ILE A 55 -0.21 1.29 7.55
C ILE A 55 0.79 1.36 6.41
N THR A 56 1.76 0.45 6.40
CA THR A 56 2.70 0.32 5.30
C THR A 56 2.09 -0.54 4.21
N LEU A 57 2.01 0.01 2.99
CA LEU A 57 1.57 -0.66 1.79
C LEU A 57 2.78 -0.87 0.87
N THR A 58 3.11 -2.13 0.61
CA THR A 58 4.21 -2.51 -0.29
C THR A 58 3.67 -2.86 -1.66
N ALA A 59 4.29 -2.31 -2.70
CA ALA A 59 3.93 -2.60 -4.09
C ALA A 59 5.17 -2.70 -5.00
N VAL A 60 5.03 -3.39 -6.13
CA VAL A 60 6.03 -3.41 -7.20
C VAL A 60 5.40 -2.94 -8.51
N LYS A 61 6.18 -2.40 -9.45
CA LYS A 61 5.61 -2.07 -10.78
C LYS A 61 5.19 -3.36 -11.46
N TYR A 62 4.16 -3.28 -12.31
CA TYR A 62 3.76 -4.42 -13.14
C TYR A 62 4.91 -4.96 -14.02
N THR A 63 5.88 -4.12 -14.36
CA THR A 63 7.07 -4.50 -15.14
C THR A 63 8.11 -5.30 -14.34
N ASP A 64 8.00 -5.34 -13.02
CA ASP A 64 8.95 -6.02 -12.13
C ASP A 64 8.40 -7.36 -11.59
N ARG A 65 7.20 -7.75 -12.05
CA ARG A 65 6.51 -8.98 -11.64
C ARG A 65 6.91 -10.17 -12.50
#